data_AF-A0A1I3Y352-F1
#
_entry.id   AF-A0A1I3Y352-F1
#
_cell.length_a   1.000
_cell.length_b   1.000
_cell.length_c   1.000
_cell.angle_alpha   90.00
_cell.angle_beta   90.00
_cell.angle_gamma   90.00
#
_symmetry.space_group_name_H-M   'P 1'
#
loop_
_entity.id
_entity.type
_entity.pdbx_description
1 polymer ?
#
loop_
_entity_poly.entity_id
_entity_poly.type
_entity_poly.pdbx_seq_one_letter_code
_entity_poly.pdbx_strand_id
1 'polypeptide(L)' 'MIASLLNNARSRLAKRTRYNRMVEEIQSLTQRDLADMGADRGEMLRHAYLDIYGK' A
#
# COMPACT_ATOMS: atom_id res chain seq x y z
N MET A 1 -24.18 -18.48 0.05
CA MET A 1 -23.51 -17.84 1.20
C MET A 1 -21.99 -18.07 1.24
N ILE A 2 -21.49 -19.31 1.10
CA ILE A 2 -20.04 -19.63 1.18
C ILE A 2 -19.19 -18.88 0.13
N ALA A 3 -19.67 -18.78 -1.12
CA ALA A 3 -18.96 -18.06 -2.19
C ALA A 3 -18.73 -16.57 -1.89
N SER A 4 -19.67 -15.91 -1.19
CA SER A 4 -19.56 -14.48 -0.86
C SER A 4 -18.50 -14.22 0.22
N LEU A 5 -18.34 -15.15 1.17
CA LEU A 5 -17.27 -15.11 2.17
C LEU A 5 -15.88 -15.32 1.54
N LEU A 6 -15.76 -16.26 0.59
CA LEU A 6 -14.53 -16.48 -0.17
C LEU A 6 -14.14 -15.26 -1.01
N ASN A 7 -15.12 -14.60 -1.64
CA ASN A 7 -14.88 -13.38 -2.42
C ASN A 7 -14.39 -12.25 -1.53
N ASN A 8 -15.01 -12.03 -0.37
CA ASN A 8 -14.56 -11.03 0.60
C ASN A 8 -13.16 -11.32 1.14
N ALA A 9 -12.83 -12.58 1.42
CA ALA A 9 -11.50 -12.99 1.86
C ALA A 9 -10.45 -12.74 0.77
N ARG A 10 -10.75 -13.09 -0.49
CA ARG A 10 -9.86 -12.85 -1.64
C ARG A 10 -9.62 -11.37 -1.87
N SER A 11 -10.66 -10.54 -1.78
CA SER A 11 -10.53 -9.08 -1.90
C SER A 11 -9.69 -8.47 -0.77
N ARG A 12 -9.82 -8.97 0.46
CA ARG A 12 -9.00 -8.53 1.61
C ARG A 12 -7.53 -8.92 1.45
N LEU A 13 -7.26 -10.14 0.99
CA LEU A 13 -5.90 -10.60 0.71
C LEU A 13 -5.27 -9.79 -0.42
N ALA A 14 -6.00 -9.54 -1.52
CA ALA A 14 -5.53 -8.73 -2.62
C ALA A 14 -5.14 -7.30 -2.18
N LYS A 15 -5.98 -6.66 -1.35
CA LYS A 15 -5.66 -5.35 -0.77
C LYS A 15 -4.38 -5.38 0.06
N ARG A 16 -4.21 -6.41 0.91
CA ARG A 16 -3.01 -6.57 1.74
C ARG A 16 -1.74 -6.79 0.91
N THR A 17 -1.80 -7.64 -0.11
CA THR A 17 -0.68 -7.86 -1.02
C THR A 17 -0.30 -6.57 -1.75
N ARG A 18 -1.29 -5.82 -2.24
CA ARG A 18 -1.07 -4.53 -2.90
C ARG A 18 -0.42 -3.52 -1.95
N TYR A 19 -0.85 -3.50 -0.68
CA TYR A 19 -0.29 -2.61 0.34
C TYR A 19 1.17 -2.95 0.64
N ASN A 20 1.45 -4.22 0.93
CA ASN A 20 2.80 -4.66 1.24
C ASN A 20 3.77 -4.36 0.09
N ARG A 21 3.32 -4.55 -1.15
CA ARG A 21 4.13 -4.20 -2.33
C ARG A 21 4.46 -2.71 -2.39
N MET A 22 3.48 -1.83 -2.19
CA MET A 22 3.76 -0.38 -2.15
C MET A 22 4.68 -0.01 -1.00
N VAL A 23 4.52 -0.62 0.17
CA VAL A 23 5.39 -0.39 1.32
C VAL A 23 6.82 -0.80 1.00
N GLU A 24 7.03 -1.97 0.37
CA GLU A 24 8.36 -2.42 -0.07
C GLU A 24 8.98 -1.46 -1.08
N GLU A 25 8.21 -1.01 -2.07
CA GLU A 25 8.66 -0.01 -3.06
C GLU A 25 9.07 1.30 -2.38
N ILE A 26 8.24 1.85 -1.47
CA ILE A 26 8.54 3.07 -0.71
C ILE A 26 9.77 2.89 0.19
N GLN A 27 9.92 1.73 0.83
CA GLN A 27 11.07 1.44 1.69
C GLN A 27 12.36 1.25 0.88
N SER A 28 12.26 0.79 -0.36
CA SER A 28 13.41 0.66 -1.27
C SER A 28 13.95 2.01 -1.76
N LEU A 29 13.17 3.10 -1.65
CA LEU A 29 13.63 4.44 -2.00
C LEU A 29 14.72 4.91 -1.04
N THR A 30 15.82 5.38 -1.61
CA THR A 30 16.91 5.96 -0.84
C THR A 30 16.54 7.36 -0.33
N GLN A 31 17.30 7.88 0.64
CA GLN A 31 17.11 9.26 1.08
C GLN A 31 17.32 10.27 -0.06
N ARG A 32 18.18 9.95 -1.03
CA ARG A 32 18.41 10.80 -2.19
C ARG A 32 17.21 10.79 -3.12
N ASP A 33 16.64 9.63 -3.44
CA ASP A 33 15.45 9.54 -4.28
C ASP A 33 14.29 10.33 -3.68
N LEU A 34 14.11 10.22 -2.35
CA LEU A 34 13.12 11.00 -1.62
C LEU A 34 13.39 12.51 -1.69
N ALA A 35 14.64 12.93 -1.54
CA ALA A 35 15.02 14.34 -1.64
C ALA A 35 14.85 14.89 -3.07
N ASP A 36 15.23 14.11 -4.08
CA ASP A 36 15.08 14.45 -5.50
C ASP A 36 13.60 14.57 -5.89
N MET A 37 12.73 13.77 -5.28
CA MET A 37 11.27 13.84 -5.43
C MET A 37 10.61 14.92 -4.55
N GLY A 38 11.33 15.49 -3.57
CA GLY A 38 10.75 16.36 -2.55
C GLY A 38 9.68 15.66 -1.68
N ALA A 39 9.82 14.35 -1.46
CA ALA A 39 8.83 13.53 -0.78
C ALA A 39 9.30 13.06 0.61
N ASP A 40 8.38 12.95 1.56
CA ASP A 40 8.62 12.32 2.86
C ASP A 40 8.14 10.86 2.87
N ARG A 41 8.98 9.96 3.39
CA ARG A 41 8.66 8.52 3.44
C ARG A 41 7.40 8.23 4.26
N GLY A 42 7.23 8.92 5.39
CA GLY A 42 6.06 8.75 6.25
C GLY A 42 4.79 9.20 5.55
N GLU A 43 4.85 10.31 4.82
CA GLU A 43 3.75 10.79 4.01
C GLU A 43 3.40 9.82 2.88
N MET A 44 4.40 9.29 2.17
CA MET A 44 4.18 8.28 1.11
C MET A 44 3.50 7.01 1.66
N LEU A 45 3.94 6.52 2.82
CA LEU A 45 3.30 5.36 3.46
C LEU A 45 1.85 5.65 3.86
N ARG A 46 1.57 6.87 4.36
CA ARG A 46 0.21 7.31 4.68
C ARG A 46 -0.66 7.36 3.41
N HIS A 47 -0.16 7.89 2.32
CA HIS A 47 -0.86 7.92 1.02
C HIS A 47 -1.10 6.51 0.49
N ALA A 48 -0.12 5.60 0.56
CA ALA A 48 -0.28 4.20 0.16
C ALA A 48 -1.36 3.47 0.99
N TYR A 49 -1.45 3.77 2.29
CA TYR A 49 -2.53 3.25 3.12
C TYR A 49 -3.90 3.78 2.67
N LEU A 50 -4.00 5.10 2.44
CA LEU A 50 -5.24 5.74 2.00
C LEU A 50 -5.67 5.29 0.60
N ASP A 51 -4.76 5.03 -0.32
CA ASP A 51 -5.08 4.55 -1.68
C ASP A 51 -5.75 3.15 -1.68
N ILE A 52 -5.50 2.34 -0.65
CA ILE A 52 -6.00 0.94 -0.59
C ILE A 52 -7.16 0.79 0.38
N TYR A 53 -7.08 1.51 1.50
CA TYR A 53 -7.98 1.40 2.64
C TYR A 53 -8.80 2.67 2.90
N GLY A 54 -8.40 3.82 2.34
CA GLY A 54 -9.25 5.00 2.28
C GLY A 54 -10.48 4.68 1.44
N LYS A 55 -11.65 5.03 1.98
CA LYS A 55 -12.96 4.73 1.39
C LYS A 55 -13.27 5.65 0.22
#